data_AF-A0A2D5PBN2-F1
#
_entry.id   AF-A0A2D5PBN2-F1
#
_cell.length_a   1.000
_cell.length_b   1.000
_cell.length_c   1.000
_cell.angle_alpha   90.00
_cell.angle_beta   90.00
_cell.angle_gamma   90.00
#
_symmetry.space_group_name_H-M   'P 1'
#
loop_
_entity.id
_entity.type
_entity.pdbx_description
1 polymer ?
#
loop_
_entity_poly.entity_id
_entity_poly.type
_entity_poly.pdbx_seq_one_letter_code
_entity_poly.pdbx_strand_id
1 'polypeptide(L)'
;MNTYPLNIQHSYAGDDSCQIQLYSRGRHPEKEFLEACSRFYAHEWDGKGRELPTEKPVTQTHWRTVPAPEDSICETQFVESKPGKGAYPVTILDVWLEM
;
A
#
# COMPACT_ATOMS: atom_id res chain seq x y z
N MET A 1 -9.87 -11.20 -17.85
CA MET A 1 -8.79 -10.93 -16.88
C MET A 1 -9.03 -9.54 -16.34
N ASN A 2 -9.27 -9.37 -15.03
CA ASN A 2 -9.46 -8.03 -14.46
C ASN A 2 -8.10 -7.31 -14.50
N THR A 3 -7.92 -6.41 -15.45
CA THR A 3 -6.78 -5.50 -15.50
C THR A 3 -7.05 -4.37 -14.51
N TYR A 4 -6.35 -4.38 -13.38
CA TYR A 4 -6.41 -3.27 -12.44
C TYR A 4 -5.56 -2.12 -12.99
N PRO A 5 -6.09 -0.90 -13.11
CA PRO A 5 -5.27 0.27 -13.45
C PRO A 5 -4.29 0.57 -12.32
N LEU A 6 -3.11 1.12 -12.66
CA LEU A 6 -2.17 1.63 -11.67
C LEU A 6 -2.82 2.83 -10.95
N ASN A 7 -3.15 2.65 -9.67
CA ASN A 7 -3.77 3.67 -8.84
C ASN A 7 -3.27 3.54 -7.40
N ILE A 8 -2.37 4.45 -7.01
CA ILE A 8 -1.77 4.43 -5.67
C ILE A 8 -2.82 4.79 -4.63
N GLN A 9 -2.86 3.96 -3.60
CA GLN A 9 -3.67 4.10 -2.40
C GLN A 9 -2.75 3.97 -1.18
N HIS A 10 -3.23 4.43 -0.02
CA HIS A 10 -2.56 4.21 1.25
C HIS A 10 -3.45 3.43 2.21
N SER A 11 -2.85 2.60 3.06
CA SER A 11 -3.47 2.04 4.25
C SER A 11 -2.77 2.59 5.48
N TYR A 12 -3.54 2.95 6.51
CA TYR A 12 -2.99 3.32 7.81
C TYR A 12 -2.50 2.08 8.55
N ALA A 13 -1.44 2.25 9.34
CA ALA A 13 -1.10 1.28 10.35
C ALA A 13 -2.29 1.12 11.32
N GLY A 14 -2.52 -0.10 11.78
CA GLY A 14 -3.63 -0.39 12.70
C GLY A 14 -3.38 0.08 14.13
N ASP A 15 -2.20 0.66 14.40
CA ASP A 15 -1.72 1.16 15.68
C ASP A 15 -1.66 2.71 15.71
N ASP A 16 -1.11 3.28 16.79
CA ASP A 16 -0.98 4.73 16.99
C ASP A 16 0.29 5.35 16.37
N SER A 17 1.00 4.61 15.49
CA SER A 17 2.29 5.05 14.92
C SER A 17 2.18 6.16 13.87
N CYS A 18 0.97 6.50 13.41
CA CYS A 18 0.74 7.45 12.31
C CYS A 18 1.50 7.08 11.02
N GLN A 19 1.70 5.78 10.78
CA GLN A 19 2.35 5.28 9.58
C GLN A 19 1.35 4.88 8.50
N ILE A 20 1.80 4.95 7.24
CA ILE A 20 1.05 4.50 6.08
C ILE A 20 1.85 3.51 5.24
N GLN A 21 1.15 2.63 4.53
CA GLN A 21 1.74 1.78 3.51
C GLN A 21 1.10 2.11 2.16
N LEU A 22 1.94 2.35 1.14
CA LEU A 22 1.47 2.63 -0.21
C LEU A 22 1.31 1.34 -1.01
N TYR A 23 0.19 1.21 -1.70
CA TYR A 23 -0.12 0.04 -2.51
C TYR A 23 -0.97 0.39 -3.73
N SER A 24 -1.04 -0.54 -4.68
CA SER A 24 -1.96 -0.51 -5.81
C SER A 24 -2.51 -1.91 -6.05
N ARG A 25 -3.83 -2.04 -6.25
CA ARG A 25 -4.43 -3.31 -6.63
C ARG A 25 -3.92 -3.72 -8.00
N GLY A 26 -3.61 -4.99 -8.20
CA GLY A 26 -2.98 -5.53 -9.40
C GLY A 26 -1.49 -5.78 -9.26
N ARG A 27 -0.91 -6.40 -10.29
CA ARG A 27 0.54 -6.53 -10.46
C ARG A 27 1.01 -5.47 -11.43
N HIS A 28 1.91 -4.60 -10.97
CA HIS A 28 2.41 -3.45 -11.74
C HIS A 28 3.92 -3.54 -11.90
N PRO A 29 4.48 -3.14 -13.05
CA PRO A 29 5.92 -3.02 -13.20
C PRO A 29 6.52 -2.15 -12.09
N GLU A 30 7.58 -2.64 -11.45
CA GLU A 30 8.20 -2.01 -10.29
C GLU A 30 8.51 -0.52 -10.52
N LYS A 31 9.15 -0.22 -11.64
CA LYS A 31 9.52 1.15 -12.01
C LYS A 31 8.30 2.08 -12.09
N GLU A 32 7.23 1.65 -12.75
CA GLU A 32 6.02 2.47 -12.92
C GLU A 32 5.30 2.69 -11.58
N PHE A 33 5.27 1.64 -10.74
CA PHE A 33 4.71 1.71 -9.41
C PHE A 33 5.49 2.69 -8.52
N LEU A 34 6.83 2.60 -8.48
CA LEU A 34 7.67 3.49 -7.68
C LEU A 34 7.57 4.96 -8.11
N GLU A 35 7.54 5.22 -9.43
CA GLU A 35 7.32 6.57 -9.95
C GLU A 35 5.96 7.13 -9.51
N ALA A 36 4.92 6.30 -9.54
CA ALA A 36 3.59 6.69 -9.08
C ALA A 36 3.53 6.91 -7.56
N CYS A 37 4.17 6.06 -6.76
CA CYS A 37 4.30 6.24 -5.31
C CYS A 37 5.01 7.56 -4.97
N SER A 38 6.11 7.86 -5.67
CA SER A 38 6.85 9.11 -5.45
C SER A 38 6.00 10.33 -5.76
N ARG A 39 5.22 10.30 -6.85
CA ARG A 39 4.29 11.39 -7.20
C ARG A 39 3.17 11.54 -6.17
N PHE A 40 2.56 10.42 -5.77
CA PHE A 40 1.48 10.40 -4.78
C PHE A 40 1.96 10.96 -3.43
N TYR A 41 3.07 10.45 -2.92
CA TYR A 41 3.61 10.84 -1.61
C TYR A 41 4.03 12.31 -1.56
N ALA A 42 4.64 12.83 -2.65
CA ALA A 42 5.00 14.24 -2.74
C ALA A 42 3.78 15.18 -2.80
N HIS A 43 2.68 14.75 -3.43
CA HIS A 43 1.47 15.54 -3.60
C HIS A 43 0.61 15.60 -2.32
N GLU A 44 0.37 14.45 -1.69
CA GLU A 44 -0.55 14.34 -0.55
C GLU A 44 -0.02 15.00 0.73
N TRP A 45 1.31 15.08 0.93
CA TRP A 45 1.94 15.64 2.14
C TRP A 45 2.58 17.03 1.93
N ASP A 46 2.00 17.83 1.05
CA ASP A 46 2.29 19.27 0.90
C ASP A 46 3.77 19.61 0.62
N GLY A 47 4.40 18.81 -0.26
CA GLY A 47 5.61 19.20 -1.01
C GLY A 47 6.89 19.49 -0.23
N LYS A 48 6.93 19.35 1.11
CA LYS A 48 8.15 19.59 1.90
C LYS A 48 9.11 18.41 1.84
N GLY A 49 9.72 18.20 0.67
CA GLY A 49 10.96 17.42 0.52
C GLY A 49 10.91 15.98 1.04
N ARG A 50 9.72 15.39 1.20
CA ARG A 50 9.57 14.00 1.60
C ARG A 50 9.76 13.12 0.40
N GLU A 51 10.94 12.53 0.33
CA GLU A 51 11.27 11.50 -0.64
C GLU A 51 10.88 10.12 -0.09
N LEU A 52 10.61 9.18 -0.99
CA LEU A 52 10.58 7.78 -0.59
C LEU A 52 11.95 7.38 -0.03
N PRO A 53 12.02 6.44 0.93
CA PRO A 53 13.28 5.94 1.46
C PRO A 53 14.22 5.46 0.35
N THR A 54 15.52 5.47 0.62
CA THR A 54 16.54 5.02 -0.35
C THR A 54 16.31 3.57 -0.75
N GLU A 55 15.99 2.72 0.22
CA GLU A 55 15.51 1.37 -0.02
C GLU A 55 14.03 1.42 -0.38
N LYS A 56 13.68 0.91 -1.57
CA LYS A 56 12.33 0.93 -2.12
C LYS A 56 11.88 -0.50 -2.42
N PRO A 57 11.78 -1.37 -1.39
CA PRO A 57 11.38 -2.74 -1.61
C PRO A 57 9.97 -2.77 -2.18
N VAL A 58 9.77 -3.49 -3.29
CA VAL A 58 8.46 -3.67 -3.90
C VAL A 58 8.07 -5.13 -3.82
N THR A 59 6.93 -5.39 -3.20
CA THR A 59 6.39 -6.73 -3.00
C THR A 59 5.11 -6.89 -3.81
N GLN A 60 5.01 -7.99 -4.56
CA GLN A 60 3.80 -8.36 -5.32
C GLN A 60 3.18 -9.62 -4.73
N THR A 61 2.03 -9.49 -4.07
CA THR A 61 1.35 -10.60 -3.39
C THR A 61 -0.16 -10.56 -3.65
N HIS A 62 -0.95 -11.29 -2.85
CA HIS A 62 -2.40 -11.15 -2.78
C HIS A 62 -2.83 -10.72 -1.39
N TRP A 63 -3.78 -9.81 -1.33
CA TRP A 63 -4.42 -9.39 -0.09
C TRP A 63 -5.86 -9.85 -0.01
N ARG A 64 -6.33 -10.00 1.23
CA ARG A 64 -7.75 -10.03 1.58
C ARG A 64 -8.03 -8.91 2.57
N THR A 65 -9.23 -8.35 2.48
CA THR A 65 -9.77 -7.46 3.50
C THR A 65 -10.48 -8.30 4.55
N VAL A 66 -10.10 -8.14 5.81
CA VAL A 66 -10.69 -8.83 6.97
C VAL A 66 -11.04 -7.81 8.04
N PRO A 67 -11.95 -8.12 8.98
CA PRO A 67 -12.14 -7.29 10.17
C PRO A 67 -10.81 -7.09 10.90
N ALA A 68 -10.59 -5.86 11.39
CA ALA A 68 -9.44 -5.57 12.22
C ALA A 68 -9.64 -6.15 13.64
N PRO A 69 -8.56 -6.33 14.43
CA PRO A 69 -8.65 -6.68 15.84
C PRO A 69 -9.38 -5.58 16.64
N GLU A 70 -9.94 -5.93 17.81
CA GLU A 70 -10.73 -5.00 18.64
C GLU A 70 -9.95 -3.76 19.12
N ASP A 71 -8.62 -3.87 19.23
CA ASP A 71 -7.71 -2.81 19.63
C ASP A 71 -7.19 -1.95 18.47
N SER A 72 -7.61 -2.23 17.24
CA SER A 72 -7.19 -1.45 16.08
C SER A 72 -8.00 -0.16 15.94
N ILE A 73 -7.31 0.89 15.47
CA ILE A 73 -7.96 2.15 15.11
C ILE A 73 -8.79 2.06 13.81
N CYS A 74 -8.67 0.96 13.06
CA CYS A 74 -9.36 0.73 11.78
C CYS A 74 -10.45 -0.34 11.93
N GLU A 75 -11.54 -0.27 11.15
CA GLU A 75 -12.58 -1.33 11.15
C GLU A 75 -12.14 -2.60 10.40
N THR A 76 -11.26 -2.43 9.40
CA THR A 76 -10.76 -3.51 8.57
C THR A 76 -9.27 -3.38 8.33
N GLN A 77 -8.61 -4.50 8.05
CA GLN A 77 -7.19 -4.57 7.73
C GLN A 77 -6.96 -5.42 6.47
N PHE A 78 -5.79 -5.22 5.85
CA PHE A 78 -5.32 -6.06 4.75
C PHE A 78 -4.39 -7.14 5.28
N VAL A 79 -4.65 -8.39 4.92
CA VAL A 79 -3.80 -9.53 5.26
C VAL A 79 -3.27 -10.19 4.00
N GLU A 80 -1.99 -10.57 4.01
CA GLU A 80 -1.41 -11.41 2.98
C GLU A 80 -2.14 -12.75 2.91
N SER A 81 -2.40 -13.21 1.69
CA SER A 81 -3.16 -14.43 1.47
C SER A 81 -2.74 -15.15 0.20
N LYS A 82 -3.11 -16.41 0.09
CA LYS A 82 -3.06 -17.14 -1.19
C LYS A 82 -4.21 -16.69 -2.11
N PRO A 83 -4.01 -16.74 -3.44
CA PRO A 83 -5.09 -16.51 -4.41
C PRO A 83 -6.32 -17.36 -4.10
N GLY A 84 -7.51 -16.79 -4.24
CA GLY A 84 -8.76 -17.48 -3.93
C GLY A 84 -9.92 -16.51 -3.67
N LYS A 85 -11.04 -17.03 -3.16
CA LYS A 85 -12.24 -16.23 -2.90
C LYS A 85 -11.93 -15.04 -1.98
N GLY A 86 -12.24 -13.84 -2.46
CA GLY A 86 -12.03 -12.58 -1.75
C GLY A 86 -10.59 -12.05 -1.78
N ALA A 87 -9.64 -12.81 -2.33
CA ALA A 87 -8.26 -12.35 -2.50
C ALA A 87 -8.12 -11.53 -3.80
N TYR A 88 -7.28 -10.50 -3.78
CA TYR A 88 -6.92 -9.73 -4.96
C TYR A 88 -5.41 -9.53 -5.05
N PRO A 89 -4.82 -9.52 -6.25
CA PRO A 89 -3.41 -9.20 -6.42
C PRO A 89 -3.14 -7.76 -5.99
N VAL A 90 -1.95 -7.51 -5.46
CA VAL A 90 -1.52 -6.18 -5.01
C VAL A 90 -0.02 -6.01 -5.26
N THR A 91 0.39 -4.79 -5.58
CA THR A 91 1.77 -4.32 -5.61
C THR A 91 1.93 -3.32 -4.47
N ILE A 92 2.91 -3.53 -3.61
CA ILE A 92 3.08 -2.84 -2.32
C ILE A 92 4.48 -2.23 -2.30
N LEU A 93 4.58 -1.00 -1.79
CA LEU A 93 5.85 -0.46 -1.33
C LEU A 93 6.07 -1.04 0.08
N ASP A 94 6.98 -1.99 0.20
CA ASP A 94 7.15 -2.86 1.38
C ASP A 94 7.92 -2.16 2.52
N VAL A 95 7.48 -0.94 2.82
CA VAL A 95 7.98 -0.10 3.89
C VAL A 95 6.83 0.80 4.36
N TRP A 96 6.72 0.95 5.67
CA TRP A 96 5.82 1.90 6.30
C TRP A 96 6.44 3.29 6.28
N LEU A 97 5.71 4.27 5.76
CA LEU A 97 6.11 5.66 5.66
C LEU A 97 5.49 6.47 6.80
N GLU A 98 6.24 7.40 7.37
CA GLU A 98 5.72 8.31 8.39
C GLU A 98 4.89 9.44 7.76
N MET A 99 3.75 9.76 8.38
CA MET A 99 2.91 10.90 8.01
C MET A 99 3.39 12.24 8.51
#